data_AF-A0A5J5H1X1-F1
#
_entry.id   AF-A0A5J5H1X1-F1
#
_cell.length_a   1.000
_cell.length_b   1.000
_cell.length_c   1.000
_cell.angle_alpha   90.00
_cell.angle_beta   90.00
_cell.angle_gamma   90.00
#
_symmetry.space_group_name_H-M   'P 1'
#
loop_
_entity.id
_entity.type
_entity.pdbx_description
1 polymer ?
#
loop_
_entity_poly.entity_id
_entity_poly.type
_entity_poly.pdbx_seq_one_letter_code
_entity_poly.pdbx_strand_id
1 'polypeptide(L)'
;MKYKNVRDFKIEFNPKRLNSNEEDYIKEKVLPLLRHVGFTRIDFAFDIEENLSDYIYYEGNSPKKVGKFIGKNGKLETMYIGSKESNNFKNVNIGGV
;
A
#
# COMPACT_ATOMS: atom_id res chain seq x y z
N MET A 1 11.48 20.14 23.08
CA MET A 1 11.18 18.73 22.76
C MET A 1 9.74 18.69 22.22
N LYS A 2 9.53 18.54 20.90
CA LYS A 2 8.17 18.47 20.34
C LYS A 2 7.62 17.07 20.62
N TYR A 3 6.62 16.95 21.50
CA TYR A 3 5.85 15.71 21.60
C TYR A 3 5.23 15.43 20.23
N LYS A 4 5.62 14.32 19.62
CA LYS A 4 4.98 13.83 18.40
C LYS A 4 3.57 13.43 18.84
N ASN A 5 2.53 14.07 18.31
CA ASN A 5 1.13 13.67 18.52
C ASN A 5 0.93 12.28 17.86
N VAL A 6 1.41 11.24 18.52
CA VAL A 6 1.20 9.85 18.13
C VAL A 6 -0.15 9.46 18.69
N ARG A 7 -1.05 8.97 17.83
CA ARG A 7 -2.28 8.33 18.32
C ARG A 7 -1.89 7.03 18.98
N ASP A 8 -2.45 6.74 20.15
CA ASP A 8 -2.06 5.59 20.98
C ASP A 8 -2.50 4.23 20.41
N PHE A 9 -3.25 4.24 19.32
CA PHE A 9 -3.84 3.05 18.75
C PHE A 9 -3.82 3.07 17.21
N LYS A 10 -3.43 1.95 16.61
CA LYS A 10 -3.37 1.73 15.16
C LYS A 10 -4.00 0.38 14.83
N ILE A 11 -4.86 0.36 13.82
CA ILE A 11 -5.37 -0.86 13.18
C ILE A 11 -4.88 -0.87 11.74
N GLU A 12 -4.43 -2.03 11.26
CA GLU A 12 -4.14 -2.29 9.85
C GLU A 12 -4.96 -3.48 9.39
N PHE A 13 -5.63 -3.34 8.24
CA PHE A 13 -6.39 -4.42 7.61
C PHE A 13 -6.45 -4.20 6.09
N ASN A 14 -6.70 -5.28 5.35
CA ASN A 14 -7.05 -5.20 3.93
C ASN A 14 -8.58 -5.30 3.81
N PRO A 15 -9.28 -4.23 3.37
CA PRO A 15 -10.73 -4.24 3.24
C PRO A 15 -11.26 -5.38 2.35
N LYS A 16 -10.51 -5.78 1.30
CA LYS A 16 -10.90 -6.87 0.38
C LYS A 16 -10.96 -8.25 1.07
N ARG A 17 -10.30 -8.41 2.23
CA ARG A 17 -10.21 -9.69 2.95
C ARG A 17 -11.09 -9.77 4.20
N LEU A 18 -11.83 -8.71 4.52
CA LEU A 18 -12.76 -8.72 5.64
C LEU A 18 -14.06 -9.41 5.24
N ASN A 19 -14.60 -10.22 6.15
CA ASN A 19 -16.00 -10.62 6.07
C ASN A 19 -16.91 -9.61 6.78
N SER A 20 -18.22 -9.70 6.53
CA SER A 20 -19.20 -8.74 7.08
C SER A 20 -19.19 -8.66 8.61
N ASN A 21 -19.03 -9.79 9.31
CA ASN A 21 -18.99 -9.79 10.77
C ASN A 21 -17.74 -9.08 11.32
N GLU A 22 -16.60 -9.23 10.65
CA GLU A 22 -15.36 -8.53 11.03
C GLU A 22 -15.47 -7.02 10.77
N GLU A 23 -16.06 -6.65 9.64
CA GLU A 23 -16.32 -5.24 9.30
C GLU A 23 -17.27 -4.60 10.33
N ASP A 24 -18.37 -5.27 10.67
CA ASP A 24 -19.33 -4.81 11.67
C ASP A 24 -18.69 -4.75 13.05
N TYR A 25 -17.87 -5.73 13.43
CA TYR A 25 -17.13 -5.69 14.69
C TYR A 25 -16.22 -4.46 14.80
N ILE A 26 -15.47 -4.16 13.74
CA ILE A 26 -14.62 -2.96 13.71
C ILE A 26 -15.47 -1.70 13.84
N LYS A 27 -16.55 -1.59 13.05
CA LYS A 27 -17.42 -0.40 13.03
C LYS A 27 -18.18 -0.18 14.33
N GLU A 28 -18.72 -1.24 14.92
CA GLU A 28 -19.65 -1.14 16.05
C GLU A 28 -18.98 -1.31 17.41
N LYS A 29 -17.87 -2.06 17.49
CA LYS A 29 -17.21 -2.37 18.76
C LYS A 29 -15.89 -1.64 18.95
N VAL A 30 -15.14 -1.42 17.87
CA VAL A 30 -13.79 -0.83 17.98
C VAL A 30 -13.80 0.67 17.74
N LEU A 31 -14.32 1.13 16.59
CA LEU A 31 -14.32 2.56 16.24
C LEU A 31 -14.97 3.47 17.31
N PRO A 32 -16.08 3.09 17.98
CA PRO A 32 -16.71 3.94 18.99
C PRO A 32 -15.85 4.17 20.25
N LEU A 33 -14.85 3.30 20.49
CA LEU A 33 -13.95 3.41 21.64
C LEU A 33 -12.77 4.36 21.37
N LEU A 34 -12.59 4.84 20.14
CA LEU A 34 -11.46 5.65 19.73
C LEU A 34 -11.82 7.13 19.61
N ARG A 35 -10.94 8.02 20.09
CA ARG A 35 -11.06 9.48 19.87
C ARG A 35 -10.15 9.89 18.71
N HIS A 36 -10.63 10.79 17.85
CA HIS A 36 -9.88 11.35 16.71
C HIS A 36 -9.41 10.30 15.68
N VAL A 37 -10.34 9.48 15.18
CA VAL A 37 -10.09 8.50 14.12
C VAL A 37 -9.72 9.18 12.80
N GLY A 38 -8.74 8.63 12.09
CA GLY A 38 -8.42 9.03 10.72
C GLY A 38 -7.40 8.10 10.08
N PHE A 39 -7.35 8.08 8.76
CA PHE A 39 -6.44 7.21 8.02
C PHE A 39 -4.99 7.73 8.09
N THR A 40 -4.06 6.84 8.38
CA THR A 40 -2.61 7.11 8.32
C THR A 40 -1.95 6.48 7.08
N ARG A 41 -2.62 5.52 6.44
CA ARG A 41 -2.22 4.88 5.18
C ARG A 41 -3.44 4.37 4.43
N ILE A 42 -3.48 4.60 3.12
CA ILE A 42 -4.48 4.06 2.18
C ILE A 42 -3.69 3.58 0.96
N ASP A 43 -3.85 2.32 0.60
CA ASP A 43 -3.23 1.73 -0.58
C ASP A 43 -4.31 1.52 -1.65
N PHE A 44 -4.11 2.06 -2.86
CA PHE A 44 -4.96 1.79 -4.02
C PHE A 44 -4.34 0.65 -4.85
N ALA A 45 -5.16 -0.35 -5.19
CA ALA A 45 -4.77 -1.47 -6.03
C ALA A 45 -5.61 -1.46 -7.31
N PHE A 46 -4.94 -1.59 -8.46
CA PHE A 46 -5.56 -1.67 -9.77
C PHE A 46 -5.12 -2.98 -10.42
N ASP A 47 -6.08 -3.85 -10.72
CA ASP A 47 -5.84 -5.04 -11.52
C ASP A 47 -5.88 -4.61 -13.00
N ILE A 48 -4.77 -4.82 -13.72
CA ILE A 48 -4.60 -4.40 -15.13
C ILE A 48 -4.32 -5.66 -15.95
N GLU A 49 -5.06 -5.86 -17.04
CA GLU A 49 -4.93 -7.03 -17.91
C GLU A 49 -3.67 -6.98 -18.80
N GLU A 50 -3.23 -5.77 -19.13
CA GLU A 50 -2.05 -5.55 -19.96
C GLU A 50 -0.75 -5.93 -19.24
N ASN A 51 0.23 -6.42 -20.01
CA ASN A 51 1.54 -6.75 -19.47
C ASN A 51 2.33 -5.48 -19.13
N LEU A 52 2.54 -5.24 -17.85
CA LEU A 52 3.26 -4.07 -17.34
C LEU A 52 4.80 -4.22 -17.35
N SER A 53 5.35 -5.34 -17.82
CA SER A 53 6.80 -5.63 -17.79
C SER A 53 7.65 -4.58 -18.49
N ASP A 54 7.13 -4.05 -19.60
CA ASP A 54 7.84 -3.09 -20.44
C ASP A 54 7.50 -1.62 -20.10
N TYR A 55 6.59 -1.41 -19.14
CA TYR A 55 6.17 -0.07 -18.76
C TYR A 55 7.23 0.60 -17.88
N ILE A 56 7.68 1.77 -18.32
CA ILE A 56 8.60 2.61 -17.57
C ILE A 56 7.78 3.61 -16.77
N TYR A 57 7.95 3.56 -15.44
CA TYR A 57 7.41 4.59 -14.58
C TYR A 57 8.21 5.90 -14.73
N TYR A 58 7.56 6.97 -15.16
CA TYR A 58 8.13 8.30 -15.25
C TYR A 58 7.34 9.28 -14.38
N GLU A 59 8.03 9.99 -13.49
CA GLU A 59 7.45 11.10 -12.72
C GLU A 59 8.40 12.31 -12.87
N GLY A 60 7.86 13.38 -13.44
CA GLY A 60 8.64 14.56 -13.82
C GLY A 60 9.42 15.14 -12.64
N ASN A 61 10.68 15.50 -12.94
CA ASN A 61 11.63 16.29 -12.16
C ASN A 61 12.34 15.63 -10.96
N SER A 62 12.11 14.35 -10.61
CA SER A 62 12.97 13.67 -9.63
C SER A 62 13.00 12.15 -9.80
N PRO A 63 14.17 11.53 -10.09
CA PRO A 63 14.28 10.09 -10.15
C PRO A 63 14.00 9.48 -8.77
N LYS A 64 12.95 8.65 -8.68
CA LYS A 64 12.67 7.85 -7.48
C LYS A 64 13.55 6.61 -7.48
N LYS A 65 13.90 6.12 -6.28
CA LYS A 65 14.57 4.82 -6.14
C LYS A 65 13.66 3.73 -6.73
N VAL A 66 14.19 2.94 -7.67
CA VAL A 66 13.46 1.81 -8.26
C VAL A 66 14.13 0.51 -7.83
N GLY A 67 13.37 -0.39 -7.22
CA GLY A 67 13.78 -1.76 -6.94
C GLY A 67 13.06 -2.72 -7.86
N LYS A 68 13.80 -3.52 -8.63
CA LYS A 68 13.25 -4.54 -9.55
C LYS A 68 13.53 -5.94 -9.00
N PHE A 69 12.52 -6.81 -9.07
CA PHE A 69 12.60 -8.20 -8.67
C PHE A 69 12.34 -9.05 -9.92
N ILE A 70 13.36 -9.79 -10.33
CA ILE A 70 13.37 -10.62 -11.53
C ILE A 70 13.19 -12.08 -11.12
N GLY A 71 12.24 -12.76 -11.75
CA GLY A 71 11.96 -14.18 -11.54
C GLY A 71 13.07 -15.09 -12.07
N LYS A 72 13.01 -16.38 -11.72
CA LYS A 72 13.98 -17.40 -12.21
C LYS A 72 13.99 -17.54 -13.73
N ASN A 73 12.91 -17.16 -14.40
CA ASN A 73 12.76 -17.15 -15.86
C ASN A 73 13.35 -15.89 -16.53
N GLY A 74 13.95 -14.97 -15.76
CA GLY A 74 14.51 -13.72 -16.26
C GLY A 74 13.48 -12.61 -16.49
N LYS A 75 12.20 -12.83 -16.18
CA LYS A 75 11.14 -11.83 -16.35
C LYS A 75 10.97 -10.96 -15.11
N LEU A 76 10.60 -9.69 -15.30
CA LEU A 76 10.27 -8.79 -14.20
C LEU A 76 8.95 -9.23 -13.55
N GLU A 77 9.00 -9.52 -12.25
CA GLU A 77 7.83 -9.96 -11.47
C GLU A 77 7.29 -8.83 -10.59
N THR A 78 8.17 -8.00 -10.03
CA THR A 78 7.76 -6.90 -9.14
C THR A 78 8.67 -5.69 -9.31
N MET A 79 8.06 -4.51 -9.33
CA MET A 79 8.76 -3.23 -9.36
C MET A 79 8.25 -2.32 -8.22
N TYR A 80 9.18 -1.86 -7.39
CA TYR A 80 8.91 -0.89 -6.34
C TYR A 80 9.49 0.46 -6.72
N ILE A 81 8.71 1.53 -6.54
CA ILE A 81 9.07 2.89 -6.90
C ILE A 81 8.93 3.79 -5.67
N GLY A 82 10.02 4.45 -5.29
CA GLY A 82 10.12 5.26 -4.09
C GLY A 82 10.61 4.46 -2.87
N SER A 83 10.65 5.13 -1.72
CA SER A 83 10.97 4.48 -0.44
C SER A 83 9.70 3.99 0.23
N LYS A 84 9.76 2.83 0.91
CA LYS A 84 8.66 2.30 1.74
C LYS A 84 8.21 3.28 2.83
N GLU A 85 9.11 4.16 3.26
CA GLU A 85 8.85 5.17 4.30
C GLU A 85 8.30 6.49 3.72
N SER A 86 8.23 6.62 2.39
CA SER A 86 7.69 7.82 1.76
C SER A 86 6.16 7.79 1.73
N ASN A 87 5.52 8.96 1.81
CA ASN A 87 4.07 9.09 1.72
C ASN A 87 3.48 8.57 0.39
N ASN A 88 4.29 8.48 -0.66
CA ASN A 88 3.87 8.12 -2.03
C ASN A 88 4.70 6.96 -2.58
N PHE A 89 4.68 5.83 -1.85
CA PHE A 89 5.28 4.57 -2.29
C PHE A 89 4.37 3.86 -3.30
N LYS A 90 4.96 3.33 -4.38
CA LYS A 90 4.24 2.59 -5.41
C LYS A 90 4.83 1.20 -5.58
N ASN A 91 3.96 0.21 -5.72
CA ASN A 91 4.30 -1.17 -6.03
C ASN A 91 3.53 -1.57 -7.30
N VAL A 92 4.24 -2.14 -8.27
CA VAL A 92 3.67 -2.75 -9.46
C VAL A 92 4.02 -4.24 -9.41
N ASN A 93 2.99 -5.08 -9.30
CA ASN A 93 3.13 -6.52 -9.46
C ASN A 93 2.80 -6.88 -10.91
N ILE A 94 3.73 -7.60 -11.55
CA ILE A 94 3.72 -7.93 -12.97
C ILE A 94 3.67 -9.47 -13.15
N GLY A 95 3.99 -10.21 -12.09
CA GLY A 95 3.96 -11.66 -12.06
C GLY A 95 2.61 -12.17 -11.58
N GLY A 96 1.69 -12.36 -12.51
CA GLY A 96 0.59 -13.31 -12.35
C GLY A 96 1.06 -14.73 -12.66
N VAL A 97 1.13 -15.57 -11.63
CA VAL A 97 0.68 -16.95 -11.75
C VAL A 97 -0.49 -17.10 -10.79
#